data_AF-A0A9D1N0G6-F1
#
_entry.id   AF-A0A9D1N0G6-F1
#
_cell.length_a   1.000
_cell.length_b   1.000
_cell.length_c   1.000
_cell.angle_alpha   90.00
_cell.angle_beta   90.00
_cell.angle_gamma   90.00
#
_symmetry.space_group_name_H-M   'P 1'
#
loop_
_entity.id
_entity.type
_entity.pdbx_description
1 polymer ?
#
loop_
_entity_poly.entity_id
_entity_poly.type
_entity_poly.pdbx_seq_one_letter_code
_entity_poly.pdbx_strand_id
1 'polypeptide(L)'
;MIKPTMFDAFVNTMKKSHIAKQSAKKAVAHAQQNAAKLEQTAQDILTKSGADAKVSCRVKSVDSTASKQIRYLKDFDTYENKRNDVLNIILGSGMREIIGDSYGMRFIYNAEKTKGKDTAKLIYDTMLDYAKNKKDFSVSVIENYFGNGIKPYADNSVMQNFAKLTYKNPRGQICHTTSVNAPKKSGYTRTNTSANIFGVNTEIQGGGKLTTLWGDVEHFLYDVRMGKSPDLSKLTDEQKIIAKSIINDYKALTANNKQHEVFNKEYLSKIWGSLRKSEIKGLDTPELPAFPQGFPDTLRAENIMKLAHV
;
A
#
# COMPACT_ATOMS: atom_id res chain seq x y z
N MET A 1 41.90 -9.89 -3.01
CA MET A 1 40.47 -10.27 -3.12
C MET A 1 39.86 -10.21 -1.72
N ILE A 2 38.97 -9.25 -1.46
CA ILE A 2 38.26 -9.19 -0.18
C ILE A 2 37.24 -10.34 -0.20
N LYS A 3 37.33 -11.27 0.76
CA LYS A 3 36.35 -12.36 0.86
C LYS A 3 34.99 -11.76 1.25
N PRO A 4 33.89 -12.14 0.59
CA PRO A 4 32.56 -11.71 1.01
C PRO A 4 32.34 -12.14 2.45
N THR A 5 31.79 -11.23 3.26
CA THR A 5 31.41 -11.55 4.64
C THR A 5 30.32 -12.62 4.64
N MET A 6 30.10 -13.30 5.77
CA MET A 6 28.95 -14.22 5.89
C MET A 6 27.62 -13.52 5.60
N PHE A 7 27.55 -12.22 5.88
CA PHE A 7 26.43 -11.36 5.55
C PHE A 7 26.26 -11.19 4.03
N ASP A 8 27.34 -10.92 3.30
CA ASP A 8 27.31 -10.81 1.83
C ASP A 8 26.92 -12.15 1.18
N ALA A 9 27.42 -13.27 1.72
CA ALA A 9 27.06 -14.60 1.25
C ALA A 9 25.56 -14.90 1.48
N PHE A 10 25.01 -14.47 2.63
CA PHE A 10 23.59 -14.56 2.94
C PHE A 10 22.74 -13.71 1.99
N VAL A 11 23.06 -12.42 1.82
CA VAL A 11 22.37 -11.50 0.91
C VAL A 11 22.38 -12.05 -0.53
N ASN A 12 23.54 -12.51 -1.01
CA ASN A 12 23.68 -13.06 -2.36
C ASN A 12 22.91 -14.37 -2.55
N THR A 13 22.79 -15.19 -1.50
CA THR A 13 21.98 -16.41 -1.53
C THR A 13 20.49 -16.10 -1.58
N MET A 14 20.03 -15.14 -0.76
CA MET A 14 18.62 -14.78 -0.68
C MET A 14 18.12 -13.98 -1.88
N LYS A 15 19.02 -13.30 -2.61
CA LYS A 15 18.72 -12.68 -3.92
C LYS A 15 18.37 -13.71 -5.01
N LYS A 16 18.70 -14.99 -4.82
CA LYS A 16 18.37 -16.05 -5.79
C LYS A 16 16.86 -16.30 -5.80
N SER A 17 16.25 -16.21 -6.98
CA SER A 17 14.79 -16.28 -7.14
C SER A 17 14.15 -17.52 -6.52
N HIS A 18 14.75 -18.71 -6.70
CA HIS A 18 14.21 -19.95 -6.15
C HIS A 18 14.23 -19.99 -4.60
N ILE A 19 15.27 -19.43 -3.97
CA ILE A 19 15.39 -19.34 -2.51
C ILE A 19 14.36 -18.34 -1.96
N ALA A 20 14.25 -17.15 -2.57
CA ALA A 20 13.23 -16.18 -2.22
C ALA A 20 11.80 -16.77 -2.36
N LYS A 21 11.53 -17.52 -3.43
CA LYS A 21 10.24 -18.21 -3.60
C LYS A 21 9.96 -19.24 -2.51
N GLN A 22 10.95 -20.01 -2.07
CA GLN A 22 10.76 -20.97 -0.97
C GLN A 22 10.45 -20.26 0.36
N SER A 23 11.16 -19.18 0.67
CA SER A 23 10.88 -18.33 1.83
C SER A 23 9.47 -17.73 1.75
N ALA A 24 9.10 -17.19 0.58
CA ALA A 24 7.78 -16.62 0.31
C ALA A 24 6.63 -17.62 0.48
N LYS A 25 6.79 -18.89 0.06
CA LYS A 25 5.76 -19.93 0.23
C LYS A 25 5.39 -20.14 1.70
N LYS A 26 6.39 -20.19 2.59
CA LYS A 26 6.16 -20.38 4.03
C LYS A 26 5.41 -19.19 4.63
N ALA A 27 5.82 -17.96 4.27
CA ALA A 27 5.17 -16.74 4.73
C ALA A 27 3.69 -16.65 4.28
N VAL A 28 3.41 -16.95 3.01
CA VAL A 28 2.05 -16.91 2.45
C VAL A 28 1.13 -17.97 3.08
N ALA A 29 1.63 -19.19 3.31
CA ALA A 29 0.84 -20.24 3.95
C ALA A 29 0.43 -19.86 5.38
N HIS A 30 1.34 -19.29 6.17
CA HIS A 30 1.04 -18.81 7.53
C HIS A 30 0.01 -17.66 7.50
N ALA A 31 0.18 -16.71 6.57
CA ALA A 31 -0.76 -15.61 6.38
C ALA A 31 -2.18 -16.10 6.06
N GLN A 32 -2.31 -17.09 5.19
CA GLN A 32 -3.59 -17.69 4.82
C GLN A 32 -4.27 -18.36 6.01
N GLN A 33 -3.51 -19.03 6.88
CA GLN A 33 -4.06 -19.65 8.10
C GLN A 33 -4.66 -18.61 9.06
N ASN A 34 -4.14 -17.38 9.08
CA ASN A 34 -4.59 -16.31 9.95
C ASN A 34 -5.50 -15.28 9.26
N ALA A 35 -5.80 -15.44 7.97
CA ALA A 35 -6.51 -14.44 7.16
C ALA A 35 -7.87 -14.03 7.76
N ALA A 36 -8.64 -14.99 8.29
CA ALA A 36 -9.94 -14.71 8.91
C ALA A 36 -9.81 -13.90 10.22
N LYS A 37 -8.84 -14.23 11.08
CA LYS A 37 -8.56 -13.47 12.32
C LYS A 37 -8.06 -12.07 12.01
N LEU A 38 -7.24 -12.00 10.96
CA LEU A 38 -6.73 -10.76 10.45
C LEU A 38 -7.91 -9.88 10.02
N GLU A 39 -8.76 -10.35 9.12
CA GLU A 39 -9.96 -9.65 8.64
C GLU A 39 -10.87 -9.21 9.80
N GLN A 40 -11.13 -10.10 10.76
CA GLN A 40 -11.91 -9.77 11.97
C GLN A 40 -11.29 -8.60 12.76
N THR A 41 -9.98 -8.57 12.94
CA THR A 41 -9.32 -7.48 13.69
C THR A 41 -9.51 -6.12 13.02
N ALA A 42 -9.44 -6.08 11.70
CA ALA A 42 -9.66 -4.83 10.97
C ALA A 42 -11.13 -4.41 11.00
N GLN A 43 -12.06 -5.38 10.93
CA GLN A 43 -13.48 -5.09 11.11
C GLN A 43 -13.77 -4.58 12.53
N ASP A 44 -13.10 -5.11 13.55
CA ASP A 44 -13.22 -4.65 14.93
C ASP A 44 -12.68 -3.22 15.11
N ILE A 45 -11.51 -2.92 14.53
CA ILE A 45 -10.94 -1.56 14.55
C ILE A 45 -11.92 -0.59 13.89
N LEU A 46 -12.48 -0.94 12.73
CA LEU A 46 -13.48 -0.10 12.07
C LEU A 46 -14.71 0.11 12.95
N THR A 47 -15.29 -0.98 13.43
CA THR A 47 -16.51 -0.94 14.24
C THR A 47 -16.33 -0.09 15.49
N LYS A 48 -15.19 -0.25 16.19
CA LYS A 48 -14.89 0.51 17.41
C LYS A 48 -14.54 1.97 17.14
N SER A 49 -13.86 2.26 16.03
CA SER A 49 -13.55 3.64 15.66
C SER A 49 -14.81 4.46 15.35
N GLY A 50 -15.94 3.80 15.02
CA GLY A 50 -17.15 4.45 14.55
C GLY A 50 -16.95 5.22 13.24
N ALA A 51 -15.86 4.93 12.52
CA ALA A 51 -15.49 5.59 11.28
C ALA A 51 -16.27 5.01 10.10
N ASP A 52 -16.70 5.88 9.18
CA ASP A 52 -17.25 5.44 7.90
C ASP A 52 -16.09 5.01 6.98
N ALA A 53 -15.84 3.72 6.92
CA ALA A 53 -14.76 3.15 6.12
C ALA A 53 -15.08 1.70 5.74
N LYS A 54 -14.42 1.23 4.69
CA LYS A 54 -14.45 -0.17 4.28
C LYS A 54 -13.06 -0.77 4.47
N VAL A 55 -13.02 -2.00 4.95
CA VAL A 55 -11.79 -2.78 5.01
C VAL A 55 -11.83 -3.81 3.89
N SER A 56 -10.68 -4.00 3.23
CA SER A 56 -10.43 -5.17 2.40
C SER A 56 -9.17 -5.86 2.91
N CYS A 57 -9.24 -7.17 3.15
CA CYS A 57 -8.08 -8.00 3.51
C CYS A 57 -7.65 -8.82 2.29
N ARG A 58 -6.38 -8.73 1.88
CA ARG A 58 -5.81 -9.58 0.83
C ARG A 58 -4.45 -10.12 1.25
N VAL A 59 -4.24 -11.41 1.02
CA VAL A 59 -2.91 -12.05 1.17
C VAL A 59 -2.18 -12.01 -0.18
N LYS A 60 -0.94 -11.50 -0.24
CA LYS A 60 -0.11 -11.51 -1.46
C LYS A 60 0.13 -12.93 -1.95
N SER A 61 0.27 -13.06 -3.26
CA SER A 61 0.78 -14.30 -3.87
C SER A 61 2.26 -14.50 -3.58
N VAL A 62 2.69 -15.76 -3.62
CA VAL A 62 4.09 -16.17 -3.39
C VAL A 62 5.07 -15.42 -4.29
N ASP A 63 4.77 -15.24 -5.57
CA ASP A 63 5.69 -14.57 -6.50
C ASP A 63 5.85 -13.08 -6.21
N SER A 64 4.79 -12.41 -5.77
CA SER A 64 4.82 -10.99 -5.38
C SER A 64 5.61 -10.80 -4.09
N THR A 65 5.38 -11.68 -3.13
CA THR A 65 6.13 -11.80 -1.87
C THR A 65 7.62 -12.01 -2.12
N ALA A 66 8.00 -12.97 -2.98
CA ALA A 66 9.40 -13.23 -3.35
C ALA A 66 10.05 -12.03 -4.07
N SER A 67 9.32 -11.36 -4.95
CA SER A 67 9.82 -10.17 -5.66
C SER A 67 10.11 -9.01 -4.70
N LYS A 68 9.27 -8.81 -3.68
CA LYS A 68 9.47 -7.79 -2.63
C LYS A 68 10.75 -8.09 -1.82
N GLN A 69 10.97 -9.35 -1.43
CA GLN A 69 12.21 -9.76 -0.73
C GLN A 69 13.47 -9.45 -1.54
N ILE A 70 13.47 -9.83 -2.83
CA ILE A 70 14.62 -9.61 -3.71
C ILE A 70 14.90 -8.11 -3.87
N ARG A 71 13.86 -7.29 -4.03
CA ARG A 71 14.01 -5.83 -4.13
C ARG A 71 14.66 -5.24 -2.88
N TYR A 72 14.17 -5.60 -1.70
CA TYR A 72 14.74 -5.10 -0.43
C TYR A 72 16.19 -5.54 -0.21
N LEU A 73 16.60 -6.69 -0.74
CA LEU A 73 17.99 -7.12 -0.71
C LEU A 73 18.89 -6.37 -1.71
N LYS A 74 18.34 -5.93 -2.85
CA LYS A 74 19.08 -5.12 -3.84
C LYS A 74 19.38 -3.73 -3.30
N ASP A 75 18.44 -3.17 -2.56
CA ASP A 75 18.50 -1.83 -1.97
C ASP A 75 18.83 -1.89 -0.46
N PHE A 76 19.54 -2.94 -0.01
CA PHE A 76 19.70 -3.23 1.42
C PHE A 76 20.37 -2.10 2.21
N ASP A 77 21.31 -1.39 1.58
CA ASP A 77 22.08 -0.30 2.19
C ASP A 77 21.32 1.04 2.19
N THR A 78 20.38 1.23 1.27
CA THR A 78 19.52 2.43 1.22
C THR A 78 18.36 2.39 2.21
N TYR A 79 18.10 1.22 2.82
CA TYR A 79 17.08 1.02 3.85
C TYR A 79 17.71 0.87 5.25
N GLU A 80 18.58 1.80 5.64
CA GLU A 80 19.35 1.74 6.90
C GLU A 80 18.44 1.57 8.14
N ASN A 81 17.25 2.20 8.13
CA ASN A 81 16.23 2.06 9.18
C ASN A 81 15.36 0.78 9.08
N LYS A 82 15.50 -0.02 8.02
CA LYS A 82 14.75 -1.28 7.80
C LYS A 82 15.64 -2.51 7.69
N ARG A 83 16.95 -2.42 7.94
CA ARG A 83 17.84 -3.60 7.87
C ARG A 83 17.38 -4.74 8.77
N ASN A 84 16.93 -4.43 9.99
CA ASN A 84 16.40 -5.44 10.92
C ASN A 84 15.09 -6.06 10.41
N ASP A 85 14.20 -5.24 9.87
CA ASP A 85 12.93 -5.63 9.25
C ASP A 85 13.19 -6.56 8.04
N VAL A 86 14.07 -6.14 7.11
CA VAL A 86 14.52 -6.95 5.97
C VAL A 86 15.17 -8.27 6.43
N LEU A 87 15.93 -8.28 7.52
CA LEU A 87 16.49 -9.52 8.05
C LEU A 87 15.43 -10.44 8.68
N ASN A 88 14.43 -9.88 9.36
CA ASN A 88 13.29 -10.62 9.92
C ASN A 88 12.44 -11.27 8.81
N ILE A 89 12.22 -10.54 7.70
CA ILE A 89 11.57 -11.04 6.47
C ILE A 89 12.23 -12.30 5.95
N ILE A 90 13.56 -12.32 5.95
CA ILE A 90 14.37 -13.29 5.21
C ILE A 90 14.64 -14.53 6.06
N LEU A 91 14.94 -14.33 7.35
CA LEU A 91 15.29 -15.40 8.29
C LEU A 91 14.07 -16.21 8.75
N GLY A 92 12.84 -15.73 8.50
CA GLY A 92 11.62 -16.36 9.01
C GLY A 92 11.53 -16.38 10.54
N SER A 93 12.51 -15.82 11.26
CA SER A 93 12.47 -15.57 12.69
C SER A 93 11.55 -14.38 12.93
N GLY A 94 10.31 -14.67 13.33
CA GLY A 94 9.21 -13.73 13.24
C GLY A 94 8.74 -13.59 11.79
N MET A 95 8.18 -14.67 11.21
CA MET A 95 7.54 -14.81 9.88
C MET A 95 6.41 -13.80 9.65
N ARG A 96 6.76 -12.54 9.75
CA ARG A 96 5.83 -11.49 10.01
C ARG A 96 5.79 -10.55 8.81
N GLU A 97 6.86 -10.24 8.09
CA GLU A 97 6.85 -9.06 7.19
C GLU A 97 6.65 -9.28 5.68
N ILE A 98 5.90 -10.29 5.24
CA ILE A 98 5.62 -10.40 3.80
C ILE A 98 4.16 -10.64 3.49
N ILE A 99 3.40 -9.61 3.78
CA ILE A 99 2.15 -9.33 3.09
C ILE A 99 2.10 -7.81 2.85
N GLY A 100 2.54 -7.35 1.69
CA GLY A 100 1.64 -6.41 1.00
C GLY A 100 0.62 -7.29 0.25
N ASP A 101 -0.34 -6.87 -0.55
CA ASP A 101 -1.14 -5.68 -0.39
C ASP A 101 -2.24 -6.02 0.59
N SER A 102 -2.05 -5.48 1.79
CA SER A 102 -3.00 -4.58 2.42
C SER A 102 -4.24 -5.22 3.01
N TYR A 103 -4.30 -5.10 4.34
CA TYR A 103 -5.47 -4.43 4.89
C TYR A 103 -5.55 -3.04 4.27
N GLY A 104 -6.32 -2.92 3.20
CA GLY A 104 -6.72 -1.62 2.68
C GLY A 104 -7.79 -1.09 3.62
N MET A 105 -7.44 -0.15 4.49
CA MET A 105 -8.43 0.64 5.20
C MET A 105 -8.82 1.78 4.26
N ARG A 106 -9.91 1.57 3.52
CA ARG A 106 -10.47 2.55 2.59
C ARG A 106 -11.32 3.51 3.40
N PHE A 107 -10.77 4.66 3.73
CA PHE A 107 -11.50 5.72 4.41
C PHE A 107 -12.59 6.24 3.48
N ILE A 108 -13.85 6.09 3.86
CA ILE A 108 -14.96 6.70 3.14
C ILE A 108 -15.11 8.10 3.73
N TYR A 109 -14.74 9.10 2.95
CA TYR A 109 -15.09 10.47 3.31
C TYR A 109 -16.52 10.71 2.86
N ASN A 110 -17.42 10.93 3.81
CA ASN A 110 -18.79 11.35 3.53
C ASN A 110 -18.99 12.74 4.13
N ALA A 111 -18.84 13.79 3.31
CA ALA A 111 -18.89 15.17 3.77
C ALA A 111 -20.20 15.55 4.47
N GLU A 112 -21.32 14.88 4.16
CA GLU A 112 -22.62 15.14 4.77
C GLU A 112 -22.82 14.41 6.11
N LYS A 113 -22.26 13.20 6.26
CA LYS A 113 -22.35 12.40 7.52
C LYS A 113 -21.22 12.65 8.50
N THR A 114 -20.05 13.07 8.03
CA THR A 114 -18.85 13.24 8.86
C THR A 114 -18.63 14.68 9.30
N LYS A 115 -19.67 15.52 9.41
CA LYS A 115 -19.62 16.92 9.95
C LYS A 115 -18.63 17.03 11.13
N GLY A 116 -17.37 17.36 10.85
CA GLY A 116 -16.30 17.53 11.83
C GLY A 116 -15.58 16.28 12.37
N LYS A 117 -15.84 15.05 11.90
CA LYS A 117 -15.11 13.84 12.35
C LYS A 117 -14.08 13.41 11.30
N ASP A 118 -12.80 13.53 11.62
CA ASP A 118 -11.71 13.03 10.78
C ASP A 118 -11.66 11.50 10.83
N THR A 119 -12.25 10.84 9.82
CA THR A 119 -12.31 9.38 9.65
C THR A 119 -10.95 8.72 9.83
N ALA A 120 -9.89 9.31 9.26
CA ALA A 120 -8.55 8.75 9.35
C ALA A 120 -8.04 8.82 10.79
N LYS A 121 -8.24 9.96 11.46
CA LYS A 121 -7.87 10.13 12.87
C LYS A 121 -8.59 9.14 13.79
N LEU A 122 -9.90 8.93 13.64
CA LEU A 122 -10.66 7.96 14.46
C LEU A 122 -10.08 6.55 14.37
N ILE A 123 -9.71 6.13 13.16
CA ILE A 123 -9.10 4.82 12.91
C ILE A 123 -7.72 4.75 13.56
N TYR A 124 -6.87 5.76 13.36
CA TYR A 124 -5.53 5.77 13.92
C TYR A 124 -5.51 5.85 15.45
N ASP A 125 -6.43 6.60 16.06
CA ASP A 125 -6.60 6.65 17.51
C ASP A 125 -7.03 5.28 18.06
N THR A 126 -7.90 4.57 17.34
CA THR A 126 -8.31 3.19 17.70
C THR A 126 -7.15 2.20 17.56
N MET A 127 -6.32 2.33 16.51
CA MET A 127 -5.11 1.53 16.35
C MET A 127 -4.08 1.81 17.45
N LEU A 128 -3.95 3.07 17.89
CA LEU A 128 -3.12 3.45 19.04
C LEU A 128 -3.60 2.79 20.32
N ASP A 129 -4.91 2.77 20.56
CA ASP A 129 -5.51 2.10 21.71
C ASP A 129 -5.22 0.59 21.69
N TYR A 130 -5.41 -0.05 20.54
CA TYR A 130 -5.09 -1.47 20.35
C TYR A 130 -3.62 -1.74 20.64
N ALA A 131 -2.70 -0.95 20.09
CA ALA A 131 -1.27 -1.13 20.32
C ALA A 131 -0.83 -0.95 21.78
N LYS A 132 -1.58 -0.19 22.59
CA LYS A 132 -1.32 0.00 24.02
C LYS A 132 -1.90 -1.13 24.86
N ASN A 133 -3.08 -1.64 24.49
CA ASN A 133 -3.91 -2.47 25.36
C ASN A 133 -3.99 -3.95 24.93
N LYS A 134 -3.57 -4.29 23.70
CA LYS A 134 -3.64 -5.66 23.16
C LYS A 134 -2.24 -6.25 23.02
N LYS A 135 -1.96 -7.35 23.72
CA LYS A 135 -0.63 -8.00 23.73
C LYS A 135 -0.21 -8.57 22.37
N ASP A 136 -1.18 -8.85 21.52
CA ASP A 136 -1.06 -9.41 20.18
C ASP A 136 -1.13 -8.33 19.09
N PHE A 137 -1.20 -7.05 19.45
CA PHE A 137 -1.16 -5.92 18.52
C PHE A 137 0.01 -5.00 18.86
N SER A 138 0.95 -4.82 17.95
CA SER A 138 2.03 -3.83 18.12
C SER A 138 2.32 -3.13 16.80
N VAL A 139 2.94 -1.96 16.86
CA VAL A 139 3.23 -1.15 15.67
C VAL A 139 4.72 -0.87 15.62
N SER A 140 5.39 -1.24 14.54
CA SER A 140 6.82 -0.97 14.37
C SER A 140 7.08 0.35 13.64
N VAL A 141 6.22 0.69 12.67
CA VAL A 141 6.42 1.84 11.80
C VAL A 141 5.08 2.47 11.41
N ILE A 142 5.03 3.80 11.35
CA ILE A 142 4.02 4.56 10.61
C ILE A 142 4.73 5.51 9.61
N GLU A 143 4.28 5.49 8.35
CA GLU A 143 4.87 6.26 7.25
C GLU A 143 3.78 7.02 6.49
N ASN A 144 3.89 8.33 6.44
CA ASN A 144 3.10 9.17 5.56
C ASN A 144 3.82 9.37 4.23
N TYR A 145 3.17 8.98 3.15
CA TYR A 145 3.57 9.33 1.79
C TYR A 145 2.63 10.42 1.29
N PHE A 146 3.15 11.57 0.88
CA PHE A 146 2.31 12.66 0.35
C PHE A 146 3.09 13.55 -0.62
N GLY A 147 2.37 14.11 -1.59
CA GLY A 147 2.90 15.08 -2.55
C GLY A 147 3.02 16.50 -2.00
N ASN A 148 3.81 17.35 -2.67
CA ASN A 148 3.90 18.77 -2.33
C ASN A 148 2.51 19.45 -2.36
N GLY A 149 2.19 20.20 -1.31
CA GLY A 149 0.91 20.90 -1.18
C GLY A 149 -0.29 20.00 -0.85
N ILE A 150 -0.05 18.72 -0.54
CA ILE A 150 -1.09 17.77 -0.10
C ILE A 150 -0.90 17.48 1.39
N LYS A 151 -1.98 17.55 2.17
CA LYS A 151 -1.97 17.13 3.57
C LYS A 151 -2.07 15.60 3.68
N PRO A 152 -1.22 14.93 4.49
CA PRO A 152 -1.31 13.49 4.71
C PRO A 152 -2.62 13.09 5.42
N TYR A 153 -2.93 11.79 5.49
CA TYR A 153 -4.07 11.28 6.25
C TYR A 153 -3.82 11.26 7.75
N ALA A 154 -2.64 10.78 8.19
CA ALA A 154 -2.22 10.92 9.59
C ALA A 154 -1.59 12.30 9.78
N ASP A 155 -2.17 13.13 10.64
CA ASP A 155 -1.61 14.43 10.97
C ASP A 155 -0.38 14.31 11.90
N ASN A 156 0.26 15.45 12.19
CA ASN A 156 1.43 15.48 13.07
C ASN A 156 1.15 14.94 14.48
N SER A 157 -0.05 15.15 15.02
CA SER A 157 -0.44 14.68 16.36
C SER A 157 -0.53 13.16 16.39
N VAL A 158 -1.20 12.56 15.39
CA VAL A 158 -1.25 11.11 15.19
C VAL A 158 0.18 10.56 15.08
N MET A 159 0.99 11.12 14.17
CA MET A 159 2.36 10.66 13.94
C MET A 159 3.22 10.69 15.21
N GLN A 160 3.09 11.73 16.04
CA GLN A 160 3.80 11.85 17.31
C GLN A 160 3.32 10.84 18.36
N ASN A 161 2.02 10.53 18.39
CA ASN A 161 1.49 9.54 19.33
C ASN A 161 1.93 8.12 19.00
N PHE A 162 2.05 7.78 17.71
CA PHE A 162 2.67 6.53 17.29
C PHE A 162 4.14 6.48 17.64
N ALA A 163 4.90 7.57 17.49
CA ALA A 163 6.32 7.61 17.84
C ALA A 163 6.62 7.32 19.33
N LYS A 164 5.63 7.51 20.22
CA LYS A 164 5.75 7.20 21.66
C LYS A 164 5.57 5.72 21.98
N LEU A 165 5.03 4.93 21.04
CA LEU A 165 4.81 3.51 21.26
C LEU A 165 6.14 2.76 21.33
N THR A 166 6.14 1.71 22.14
CA THR A 166 7.20 0.72 22.19
C THR A 166 6.66 -0.63 21.75
N TYR A 167 7.48 -1.43 21.09
CA TYR A 167 7.15 -2.80 20.71
C TYR A 167 8.30 -3.74 21.01
N LYS A 168 8.01 -5.03 21.15
CA LYS A 168 9.03 -6.07 21.29
C LYS A 168 9.35 -6.67 19.91
N ASN A 169 10.58 -6.52 19.44
CA ASN A 169 11.00 -7.08 18.16
C ASN A 169 11.13 -8.63 18.22
N PRO A 170 11.34 -9.33 17.10
CA PRO A 170 11.46 -10.79 17.09
C PRO A 170 12.62 -11.35 17.94
N ARG A 171 13.64 -10.54 18.23
CA ARG A 171 14.75 -10.90 19.13
C ARG A 171 14.43 -10.64 20.60
N GLY A 172 13.22 -10.21 20.90
CA GLY A 172 12.77 -9.92 22.26
C GLY A 172 13.21 -8.57 22.80
N GLN A 173 13.82 -7.71 21.97
CA GLN A 173 14.27 -6.38 22.39
C GLN A 173 13.11 -5.39 22.34
N ILE A 174 13.06 -4.48 23.31
CA ILE A 174 12.14 -3.35 23.29
C ILE A 174 12.69 -2.32 22.31
N CYS A 175 11.85 -1.92 21.36
CA CYS A 175 12.15 -0.96 20.32
C CYS A 175 11.08 0.13 20.30
N HIS A 176 11.41 1.29 19.73
CA HIS A 176 10.46 2.39 19.55
C HIS A 176 9.83 2.32 18.16
N THR A 177 8.54 2.63 18.09
CA THR A 177 7.84 2.77 16.81
C THR A 177 8.43 3.92 16.03
N THR A 178 8.82 3.67 14.78
CA THR A 178 9.36 4.70 13.89
C THR A 178 8.21 5.47 13.24
N SER A 179 8.30 6.80 13.22
CA SER A 179 7.29 7.67 12.60
C SER A 179 7.95 8.56 11.56
N VAL A 180 7.55 8.42 10.29
CA VAL A 180 8.23 9.07 9.17
C VAL A 180 7.24 9.81 8.28
N ASN A 181 7.51 11.08 8.01
CA ASN A 181 6.92 11.81 6.90
C ASN A 181 7.86 11.71 5.71
N ALA A 182 7.39 11.12 4.60
CA ALA A 182 8.14 10.90 3.38
C ALA A 182 7.52 11.68 2.22
N PRO A 183 7.91 12.96 2.02
CA PRO A 183 7.47 13.75 0.89
C PRO A 183 7.82 13.04 -0.42
N LYS A 184 6.86 12.96 -1.33
CA LYS A 184 7.03 12.37 -2.67
C LYS A 184 6.88 13.45 -3.72
N LYS A 185 7.70 13.36 -4.77
CA LYS A 185 7.59 14.26 -5.93
C LYS A 185 6.29 14.03 -6.70
N SER A 186 5.80 12.79 -6.70
CA SER A 186 4.51 12.38 -7.25
C SER A 186 3.38 12.71 -6.27
N GLY A 187 2.19 13.09 -6.77
CA GLY A 187 0.99 13.41 -5.98
C GLY A 187 0.43 12.24 -5.14
N TYR A 188 1.11 11.09 -5.17
CA TYR A 188 0.84 9.91 -4.37
C TYR A 188 0.63 10.25 -2.90
N THR A 189 -0.54 9.87 -2.36
CA THR A 189 -0.87 10.12 -0.96
C THR A 189 -1.44 8.86 -0.32
N ARG A 190 -0.76 8.35 0.71
CA ARG A 190 -1.22 7.23 1.55
C ARG A 190 -0.50 7.28 2.90
N THR A 191 -1.03 6.56 3.87
CA THR A 191 -0.32 6.28 5.11
C THR A 191 -0.15 4.78 5.26
N ASN A 192 1.06 4.33 5.55
CA ASN A 192 1.36 2.93 5.82
C ASN A 192 1.62 2.75 7.31
N THR A 193 1.00 1.74 7.90
CA THR A 193 1.30 1.31 9.26
C THR A 193 1.79 -0.13 9.21
N SER A 194 3.04 -0.35 9.63
CA SER A 194 3.58 -1.69 9.80
C SER A 194 3.26 -2.14 11.23
N ALA A 195 2.38 -3.13 11.35
CA ALA A 195 1.91 -3.66 12.61
C ALA A 195 2.25 -5.14 12.74
N ASN A 196 2.32 -5.66 13.96
CA ASN A 196 2.21 -7.08 14.23
C ASN A 196 0.86 -7.40 14.84
N ILE A 197 0.13 -8.35 14.25
CA ILE A 197 -1.19 -8.81 14.68
C ILE A 197 -1.14 -10.33 14.82
N PHE A 198 -1.36 -10.87 16.01
CA PHE A 198 -1.29 -12.31 16.33
C PHE A 198 -0.01 -13.01 15.85
N GLY A 199 1.11 -12.30 15.84
CA GLY A 199 2.35 -12.88 15.35
C GLY A 199 2.54 -12.90 13.85
N VAL A 200 1.74 -12.12 13.11
CA VAL A 200 1.87 -11.83 11.68
C VAL A 200 2.16 -10.33 11.50
N ASN A 201 3.21 -9.92 10.78
CA ASN A 201 3.39 -8.49 10.47
C ASN A 201 2.53 -8.18 9.25
N THR A 202 2.03 -6.97 9.28
CA THR A 202 0.94 -6.53 8.46
C THR A 202 1.25 -5.13 8.03
N GLU A 203 1.26 -4.88 6.73
CA GLU A 203 1.24 -3.53 6.19
C GLU A 203 -0.22 -3.10 6.04
N ILE A 204 -0.66 -2.19 6.89
CA ILE A 204 -1.97 -1.54 6.80
C ILE A 204 -1.80 -0.29 5.94
N GLN A 205 -2.54 -0.22 4.84
CA GLN A 205 -2.53 0.94 3.94
C GLN A 205 -3.81 1.73 4.15
N GLY A 206 -3.66 2.93 4.69
CA GLY A 206 -4.73 3.91 4.86
C GLY A 206 -4.74 4.89 3.69
N GLY A 207 -5.90 5.04 3.06
CA GLY A 207 -6.15 5.99 1.99
C GLY A 207 -7.63 6.31 1.88
N GLY A 208 -7.97 7.42 1.23
CA GLY A 208 -9.35 7.76 0.96
C GLY A 208 -9.97 6.89 -0.13
N LYS A 209 -11.29 6.98 -0.30
CA LYS A 209 -12.05 6.19 -1.27
C LYS A 209 -11.48 6.31 -2.69
N LEU A 210 -11.23 7.52 -3.16
CA LEU A 210 -10.82 7.79 -4.53
C LEU A 210 -9.35 7.44 -4.74
N THR A 211 -8.50 7.84 -3.80
CA THR A 211 -7.06 7.55 -3.83
C THR A 211 -6.78 6.04 -3.75
N THR A 212 -7.44 5.29 -2.86
CA THR A 212 -7.22 3.84 -2.76
C THR A 212 -7.69 3.10 -4.01
N LEU A 213 -8.82 3.52 -4.57
CA LEU A 213 -9.33 2.98 -5.82
C LEU A 213 -8.37 3.21 -6.98
N TRP A 214 -7.74 4.39 -7.04
CA TRP A 214 -6.73 4.68 -8.02
C TRP A 214 -5.49 3.77 -7.90
N GLY A 215 -5.18 3.29 -6.69
CA GLY A 215 -4.20 2.24 -6.48
C GLY A 215 -4.58 0.90 -7.13
N ASP A 216 -5.86 0.51 -7.12
CA ASP A 216 -6.34 -0.70 -7.79
C ASP A 216 -6.20 -0.58 -9.32
N VAL A 217 -6.51 0.60 -9.86
CA VAL A 217 -6.31 0.96 -11.27
C VAL A 217 -4.83 0.90 -11.67
N GLU A 218 -3.92 1.41 -10.84
CA GLU A 218 -2.49 1.33 -11.13
C GLU A 218 -1.98 -0.11 -11.19
N HIS A 219 -2.53 -1.01 -10.35
CA HIS A 219 -2.20 -2.43 -10.42
C HIS A 219 -2.62 -3.06 -11.75
N PHE A 220 -3.79 -2.70 -12.26
CA PHE A 220 -4.25 -3.14 -13.58
C PHE A 220 -3.29 -2.73 -14.69
N LEU A 221 -2.89 -1.44 -14.73
CA LEU A 221 -1.92 -0.94 -15.72
C LEU A 221 -0.53 -1.54 -15.51
N TYR A 222 -0.14 -1.79 -14.26
CA TYR A 222 1.10 -2.46 -13.92
C TYR A 222 1.16 -3.87 -14.50
N ASP A 223 0.09 -4.66 -14.39
CA ASP A 223 0.04 -6.02 -14.94
C ASP A 223 0.22 -6.01 -16.46
N VAL A 224 -0.42 -5.08 -17.16
CA VAL A 224 -0.22 -4.87 -18.61
C VAL A 224 1.24 -4.58 -18.93
N ARG A 225 1.88 -3.67 -18.18
CA ARG A 225 3.32 -3.35 -18.35
C ARG A 225 4.23 -4.55 -18.14
N MET A 226 3.84 -5.48 -17.27
CA MET A 226 4.58 -6.71 -17.00
C MET A 226 4.28 -7.83 -18.00
N GLY A 227 3.51 -7.57 -19.07
CA GLY A 227 3.11 -8.55 -20.06
C GLY A 227 2.09 -9.57 -19.54
N LYS A 228 1.42 -9.26 -18.43
CA LYS A 228 0.36 -10.11 -17.87
C LYS A 228 -1.00 -9.69 -18.40
N SER A 229 -1.91 -10.64 -18.50
CA SER A 229 -3.32 -10.38 -18.72
C SER A 229 -3.97 -9.99 -17.40
N PRO A 230 -4.55 -8.79 -17.28
CA PRO A 230 -5.32 -8.44 -16.09
C PRO A 230 -6.56 -9.33 -15.94
N ASP A 231 -6.90 -9.70 -14.71
CA ASP A 231 -8.13 -10.44 -14.43
C ASP A 231 -9.35 -9.51 -14.48
N LEU A 232 -10.19 -9.69 -15.50
CA LEU A 232 -11.42 -8.91 -15.72
C LEU A 232 -12.67 -9.65 -15.24
N SER A 233 -12.54 -10.81 -14.61
CA SER A 233 -13.69 -11.69 -14.28
C SER A 233 -14.70 -11.04 -13.34
N LYS A 234 -14.25 -10.09 -12.52
CA LYS A 234 -15.08 -9.38 -11.52
C LYS A 234 -15.75 -8.12 -12.05
N LEU A 235 -15.53 -7.77 -13.33
CA LEU A 235 -16.09 -6.57 -13.95
C LEU A 235 -17.46 -6.86 -14.58
N THR A 236 -18.33 -5.85 -14.62
CA THR A 236 -19.54 -5.86 -15.45
C THR A 236 -19.18 -5.83 -16.94
N ASP A 237 -20.13 -6.12 -17.82
CA ASP A 237 -19.85 -6.13 -19.26
C ASP A 237 -19.49 -4.74 -19.80
N GLU A 238 -20.12 -3.69 -19.28
CA GLU A 238 -19.74 -2.31 -19.57
C GLU A 238 -18.30 -2.00 -19.11
N GLN A 239 -17.97 -2.37 -17.88
CA GLN A 239 -16.61 -2.19 -17.35
C GLN A 239 -15.57 -2.99 -18.15
N LYS A 240 -15.91 -4.19 -18.64
CA LYS A 240 -15.02 -4.98 -19.52
C LYS A 240 -14.74 -4.26 -20.85
N ILE A 241 -15.73 -3.59 -21.45
CA ILE A 241 -15.55 -2.83 -22.69
C ILE A 241 -14.56 -1.68 -22.46
N ILE A 242 -14.79 -0.89 -21.41
CA ILE A 242 -13.92 0.22 -21.04
C ILE A 242 -12.50 -0.27 -20.73
N ALA A 243 -12.38 -1.34 -19.93
CA ALA A 243 -11.09 -1.92 -19.54
C ALA A 243 -10.29 -2.42 -20.75
N LYS A 244 -10.94 -3.12 -21.71
CA LYS A 244 -10.29 -3.58 -22.93
C LYS A 244 -9.75 -2.44 -23.78
N SER A 245 -10.50 -1.34 -23.89
CA SER A 245 -10.03 -0.15 -24.62
C SER A 245 -8.79 0.45 -23.96
N ILE A 246 -8.84 0.70 -22.65
CA ILE A 246 -7.71 1.22 -21.87
C ILE A 246 -6.48 0.32 -22.01
N ILE A 247 -6.63 -1.01 -21.93
CA ILE A 247 -5.52 -1.95 -22.10
C ILE A 247 -4.87 -1.78 -23.46
N ASN A 248 -5.66 -1.71 -24.52
CA ASN A 248 -5.13 -1.62 -25.89
C ASN A 248 -4.33 -0.33 -26.09
N ASP A 249 -4.88 0.81 -25.65
CA ASP A 249 -4.20 2.10 -25.74
C ASP A 249 -2.93 2.14 -24.87
N TYR A 250 -2.99 1.57 -23.66
CA TYR A 250 -1.82 1.49 -22.79
C TYR A 250 -0.72 0.57 -23.35
N LYS A 251 -1.09 -0.55 -23.99
CA LYS A 251 -0.12 -1.43 -24.67
C LYS A 251 0.59 -0.70 -25.82
N ALA A 252 -0.14 0.07 -26.61
CA ALA A 252 0.43 0.89 -27.68
C ALA A 252 1.42 1.92 -27.12
N LEU A 253 1.07 2.57 -26.00
CA LEU A 253 2.00 3.47 -25.30
C LEU A 253 3.24 2.74 -24.79
N THR A 254 3.12 1.56 -24.17
CA THR A 254 4.28 0.82 -23.66
C THR A 254 5.26 0.36 -24.75
N ALA A 255 4.80 0.23 -26.00
CA ALA A 255 5.68 0.01 -27.14
C ALA A 255 6.49 1.27 -27.51
N ASN A 256 6.03 2.46 -27.12
CA ASN A 256 6.69 3.74 -27.28
C ASN A 256 7.14 4.32 -25.93
N ASN A 257 8.33 3.90 -25.47
CA ASN A 257 8.89 4.28 -24.17
C ASN A 257 8.83 5.80 -23.89
N LYS A 258 9.03 6.67 -24.88
CA LYS A 258 9.00 8.12 -24.69
C LYS A 258 7.59 8.62 -24.35
N GLN A 259 6.57 8.19 -25.09
CA GLN A 259 5.18 8.57 -24.82
C GLN A 259 4.69 7.99 -23.48
N HIS A 260 5.08 6.75 -23.17
CA HIS A 260 4.76 6.12 -21.89
C HIS A 260 5.36 6.89 -20.70
N GLU A 261 6.63 7.30 -20.78
CA GLU A 261 7.26 8.09 -19.72
C GLU A 261 6.56 9.44 -19.51
N VAL A 262 6.22 10.14 -20.60
CA VAL A 262 5.52 11.43 -20.54
C VAL A 262 4.14 11.23 -19.89
N PHE A 263 3.36 10.25 -20.32
CA PHE A 263 2.04 9.94 -19.73
C PHE A 263 2.12 9.67 -18.22
N ASN A 264 3.09 8.85 -17.78
CA ASN A 264 3.28 8.54 -16.36
C ASN A 264 3.67 9.78 -15.54
N LYS A 265 4.63 10.57 -16.04
CA LYS A 265 5.14 11.76 -15.34
C LYS A 265 4.11 12.88 -15.30
N GLU A 266 3.42 13.15 -16.40
CA GLU A 266 2.57 14.32 -16.54
C GLU A 266 1.13 14.11 -16.08
N TYR A 267 0.59 12.89 -16.21
CA TYR A 267 -0.82 12.62 -15.92
C TYR A 267 -1.00 11.68 -14.72
N LEU A 268 -0.57 10.42 -14.80
CA LEU A 268 -0.84 9.42 -13.75
C LEU A 268 -0.31 9.87 -12.37
N SER A 269 0.88 10.46 -12.31
CA SER A 269 1.48 10.91 -11.05
C SER A 269 0.72 12.06 -10.36
N LYS A 270 -0.04 12.87 -11.12
CA LYS A 270 -0.77 14.04 -10.61
C LYS A 270 -2.16 13.68 -10.09
N ILE A 271 -2.75 12.59 -10.60
CA ILE A 271 -4.11 12.19 -10.28
C ILE A 271 -4.29 11.96 -8.79
N TRP A 272 -3.38 11.23 -8.14
CA TRP A 272 -3.43 11.00 -6.70
C TRP A 272 -3.60 12.29 -5.87
N GLY A 273 -2.89 13.36 -6.24
CA GLY A 273 -2.96 14.64 -5.55
C GLY A 273 -4.31 15.32 -5.77
N SER A 274 -4.82 15.28 -7.00
CA SER A 274 -6.15 15.82 -7.32
C SER A 274 -7.26 15.04 -6.62
N LEU A 275 -7.22 13.70 -6.62
CA LEU A 275 -8.17 12.86 -5.90
C LEU A 275 -8.18 13.18 -4.40
N ARG A 276 -7.01 13.32 -3.77
CA ARG A 276 -6.93 13.71 -2.36
C ARG A 276 -7.54 15.09 -2.10
N LYS A 277 -7.29 16.07 -2.97
CA LYS A 277 -7.91 17.41 -2.86
C LYS A 277 -9.43 17.32 -2.99
N SER A 278 -9.94 16.52 -3.91
CA SER A 278 -11.39 16.29 -4.08
C SER A 278 -12.00 15.62 -2.85
N GLU A 279 -11.32 14.63 -2.26
CA GLU A 279 -11.76 14.00 -1.01
C GLU A 279 -11.85 15.03 0.14
N ILE A 280 -10.84 15.89 0.32
CA ILE A 280 -10.85 16.93 1.35
C ILE A 280 -12.00 17.93 1.14
N LYS A 281 -12.29 18.27 -0.12
CA LYS A 281 -13.41 19.14 -0.50
C LYS A 281 -14.77 18.46 -0.40
N GLY A 282 -14.82 17.13 -0.26
CA GLY A 282 -16.06 16.38 -0.22
C GLY A 282 -16.80 16.31 -1.57
N LEU A 283 -16.08 16.32 -2.69
CA LEU A 283 -16.70 16.33 -4.02
C LEU A 283 -17.19 14.92 -4.41
N ASP A 284 -18.42 14.83 -4.92
CA ASP A 284 -18.97 13.59 -5.48
C ASP A 284 -18.27 13.18 -6.78
N THR A 285 -17.93 14.17 -7.61
CA THR A 285 -17.12 14.00 -8.81
C THR A 285 -15.74 14.57 -8.57
N PRO A 286 -14.65 13.77 -8.70
CA PRO A 286 -13.32 14.28 -8.48
C PRO A 286 -12.93 15.34 -9.52
N GLU A 287 -12.23 16.36 -9.07
CA GLU A 287 -11.45 17.25 -9.93
C GLU A 287 -10.22 16.47 -10.40
N LEU A 288 -10.03 16.38 -11.71
CA LEU A 288 -8.92 15.64 -12.33
C LEU A 288 -7.95 16.63 -13.00
N PRO A 289 -6.64 16.30 -13.06
CA PRO A 289 -5.70 17.14 -13.80
C PRO A 289 -6.08 17.19 -15.28
N ALA A 290 -5.70 18.28 -15.98
CA ALA A 290 -5.91 18.38 -17.42
C ALA A 290 -5.27 17.19 -18.15
N PHE A 291 -6.02 16.59 -19.07
CA PHE A 291 -5.53 15.47 -19.89
C PHE A 291 -4.56 15.99 -20.96
N PRO A 292 -3.35 15.42 -21.08
CA PRO A 292 -2.37 15.88 -22.07
C PRO A 292 -2.88 15.68 -23.50
N GLN A 293 -2.60 16.65 -24.38
CA GLN A 293 -3.00 16.58 -25.78
C GLN A 293 -2.24 15.45 -26.52
N GLY A 294 -2.91 14.81 -27.48
CA GLY A 294 -2.30 13.78 -28.33
C GLY A 294 -2.29 12.36 -27.73
N PHE A 295 -2.94 12.16 -26.59
CA PHE A 295 -3.15 10.85 -25.99
C PHE A 295 -4.59 10.35 -26.25
N PRO A 296 -4.83 9.03 -26.30
CA PRO A 296 -6.19 8.46 -26.44
C PRO A 296 -7.11 8.85 -25.29
N ASP A 297 -8.32 9.34 -25.60
CA ASP A 297 -9.31 9.78 -24.59
C ASP A 297 -9.74 8.66 -23.62
N THR A 298 -9.59 7.42 -24.00
CA THR A 298 -9.82 6.23 -23.17
C THR A 298 -8.93 6.20 -21.93
N LEU A 299 -7.73 6.79 -22.01
CA LEU A 299 -6.76 6.88 -20.91
C LEU A 299 -7.05 8.04 -19.95
N ARG A 300 -8.09 8.83 -20.21
CA ARG A 300 -8.57 9.83 -19.26
C ARG A 300 -8.99 9.17 -17.95
N ALA A 301 -8.64 9.82 -16.86
CA ALA A 301 -8.94 9.37 -15.51
C ALA A 301 -10.45 9.21 -15.31
N GLU A 302 -11.29 10.02 -15.96
CA GLU A 302 -12.74 9.89 -15.96
C GLU A 302 -13.19 8.52 -16.49
N ASN A 303 -12.61 8.06 -17.60
CA ASN A 303 -12.94 6.76 -18.20
C ASN A 303 -12.38 5.61 -17.39
N ILE A 304 -11.16 5.77 -16.87
CA ILE A 304 -10.54 4.80 -15.98
C ILE A 304 -11.34 4.65 -14.68
N MET A 305 -11.82 5.75 -14.09
CA MET A 305 -12.58 5.75 -12.84
C MET A 305 -13.98 5.17 -13.01
N LYS A 306 -14.59 5.19 -14.20
CA LYS A 306 -15.84 4.46 -14.47
C LYS A 306 -15.71 2.95 -14.22
N LEU A 307 -14.50 2.38 -14.31
CA LEU A 307 -14.25 0.98 -13.92
C LEU A 307 -14.54 0.70 -12.44
N ALA A 308 -14.63 1.74 -11.62
CA ALA A 308 -14.81 1.63 -10.19
C ALA A 308 -16.23 1.87 -9.68
N HIS A 309 -17.09 2.44 -10.52
CA HIS A 309 -18.41 2.87 -10.15
C HIS A 309 -19.44 1.82 -10.58
N VAL A 310 -19.73 0.86 -9.68
CA VAL A 310 -21.01 0.12 -9.58
C VAL A 310 -21.28 -0.13 -8.11
#